data_AF-A0A7Z9SCS4-F1
#
_entry.id   AF-A0A7Z9SCS4-F1
#
_cell.length_a   1.000
_cell.length_b   1.000
_cell.length_c   1.000
_cell.angle_alpha   90.00
_cell.angle_beta   90.00
_cell.angle_gamma   90.00
#
_symmetry.space_group_name_H-M   'P 1'
#
loop_
_entity.id
_entity.type
_entity.pdbx_description
1 polymer ?
#
loop_
_entity_poly.entity_id
_entity_poly.type
_entity_poly.pdbx_seq_one_letter_code
_entity_poly.pdbx_strand_id
1 'polypeptide(L)'
;MKKLIFTICMGLGYSQTGFEIAKMVDEKPSPIDMSNKTKMVLTNSKGKSRSNAMMSKSMDGNKKQIIWFLEPKDDKGVAFLKIEHDDKDDEMRMWLPAFKKVRRISSKKKGDAFMGSDLSYEDLSSRDLEENEYKRLDDEIVDGRDCYVLEILPKKEAKSSYSKHVSW
;
A
#
# COMPACT_ATOMS: atom_id res chain seq x y z
N MET A 1 17.83 -65.42 6.17
CA MET A 1 16.82 -64.35 6.38
C MET A 1 17.56 -63.05 6.70
N LYS A 2 17.81 -62.19 5.71
CA LYS A 2 18.50 -60.90 5.92
C LYS A 2 17.44 -59.82 6.16
N LYS A 3 17.51 -59.16 7.33
CA LYS A 3 16.62 -58.06 7.71
C LYS A 3 16.95 -56.84 6.84
N LEU A 4 15.96 -56.35 6.09
CA LEU A 4 16.03 -55.12 5.33
C LEU A 4 15.73 -53.96 6.29
N ILE A 5 16.72 -53.12 6.58
CA ILE A 5 16.54 -51.90 7.39
C ILE A 5 16.16 -50.77 6.44
N PHE A 6 14.95 -50.24 6.60
CA PHE A 6 14.44 -49.11 5.83
C PHE A 6 14.72 -47.83 6.62
N THR A 7 15.78 -47.11 6.26
CA THR A 7 16.08 -45.80 6.87
C THR A 7 15.19 -44.75 6.19
N ILE A 8 14.13 -44.33 6.88
CA ILE A 8 13.34 -43.15 6.49
C ILE A 8 14.20 -41.91 6.77
N CYS A 9 14.69 -41.29 5.69
CA CYS A 9 15.31 -39.98 5.75
C CYS A 9 14.18 -38.95 5.77
N MET A 10 13.75 -38.55 6.96
CA MET A 10 12.76 -37.48 7.13
C MET A 10 13.46 -36.14 6.89
N GLY A 11 13.54 -35.74 5.61
CA GLY A 11 14.00 -34.40 5.26
C GLY A 11 12.98 -33.39 5.76
N LEU A 12 13.33 -32.59 6.76
CA LEU A 12 12.57 -31.40 7.14
C LEU A 12 12.70 -30.41 5.98
N GLY A 13 11.73 -30.44 5.05
CA GLY A 13 11.57 -29.38 4.07
C GLY A 13 11.09 -28.13 4.79
N TYR A 14 12.00 -27.19 5.06
CA TYR A 14 11.61 -25.88 5.58
C TYR A 14 10.92 -25.10 4.46
N SER A 15 9.61 -24.96 4.58
CA SER A 15 8.84 -24.05 3.72
C SER A 15 9.15 -22.60 4.10
N GLN A 16 9.31 -21.72 3.11
CA GLN A 16 9.51 -20.29 3.35
C GLN A 16 8.36 -19.75 4.21
N THR A 17 8.70 -18.97 5.23
CA THR A 17 7.76 -18.28 6.10
C THR A 17 7.13 -17.08 5.40
N GLY A 18 6.00 -16.58 5.93
CA GLY A 18 5.36 -15.38 5.38
C GLY A 18 6.25 -14.14 5.46
N PHE A 19 7.05 -14.01 6.53
CA PHE A 19 7.99 -12.90 6.69
C PHE A 19 9.11 -12.94 5.66
N GLU A 20 9.69 -14.12 5.40
CA GLU A 20 10.73 -14.26 4.37
C GLU A 20 10.21 -13.86 2.99
N ILE A 21 8.97 -14.25 2.65
CA ILE A 21 8.36 -13.88 1.37
C ILE A 21 8.09 -12.37 1.32
N ALA A 22 7.53 -11.78 2.38
CA ALA A 22 7.31 -10.34 2.47
C ALA A 22 8.61 -9.54 2.34
N LYS A 23 9.68 -10.02 2.99
CA LYS A 23 11.02 -9.43 2.89
C LYS A 23 11.58 -9.47 1.47
N MET A 24 11.40 -10.58 0.73
CA MET A 24 11.79 -10.64 -0.68
C MET A 24 11.05 -9.61 -1.56
N VAL A 25 9.80 -9.30 -1.23
CA VAL A 25 9.01 -8.28 -1.94
C VAL A 25 9.51 -6.88 -1.58
N ASP A 26 9.77 -6.61 -0.30
CA ASP A 26 10.26 -5.33 0.21
C ASP A 26 11.66 -4.98 -0.33
N GLU A 27 12.57 -5.96 -0.39
CA GLU A 27 13.94 -5.79 -0.89
C GLU A 27 14.02 -5.68 -2.42
N LYS A 28 12.90 -5.82 -3.14
CA LYS A 28 12.90 -5.72 -4.59
C LYS A 28 13.29 -4.31 -5.03
N PRO A 29 14.26 -4.16 -5.96
CA PRO A 29 14.68 -2.85 -6.44
C PRO A 29 13.49 -2.02 -6.95
N SER A 30 13.33 -0.82 -6.40
CA SER A 30 12.31 0.14 -6.76
C SER A 30 12.93 1.51 -7.07
N PRO A 31 12.27 2.36 -7.88
CA PRO A 31 12.77 3.71 -8.16
C PRO A 31 12.79 4.58 -6.90
N ILE A 32 13.91 5.28 -6.68
CA ILE A 32 14.04 6.23 -5.56
C ILE A 32 13.10 7.43 -5.75
N ASP A 33 13.05 7.96 -6.97
CA ASP A 33 12.20 9.07 -7.36
C ASP A 33 11.32 8.63 -8.54
N MET A 34 10.07 9.09 -8.57
CA MET A 34 9.14 8.80 -9.65
C MET A 34 8.29 10.02 -9.97
N SER A 35 7.89 10.14 -11.24
CA SER A 35 6.84 11.07 -11.66
C SER A 35 5.86 10.36 -12.59
N ASN A 36 4.57 10.65 -12.46
CA ASN A 36 3.54 10.08 -13.32
C ASN A 36 2.41 11.06 -13.60
N LYS A 37 1.67 10.80 -14.68
CA LYS A 37 0.35 11.36 -14.93
C LYS A 37 -0.66 10.24 -14.82
N THR A 38 -1.70 10.45 -14.02
CA THR A 38 -2.67 9.42 -13.65
C THR A 38 -4.08 9.94 -13.91
N LYS A 39 -4.95 9.09 -14.47
CA LYS A 39 -6.39 9.36 -14.57
C LYS A 39 -7.11 8.47 -13.56
N MET A 40 -7.69 9.09 -12.53
CA MET A 40 -8.57 8.39 -11.58
C MET A 40 -10.01 8.50 -12.08
N VAL A 41 -10.71 7.37 -12.17
CA VAL A 41 -12.12 7.30 -12.56
C VAL A 41 -12.91 6.75 -11.39
N LEU A 42 -13.87 7.53 -10.89
CA LEU A 42 -14.72 7.18 -9.77
C LEU A 42 -16.12 6.92 -10.28
N THR A 43 -16.62 5.70 -10.11
CA THR A 43 -17.96 5.28 -10.55
C THR A 43 -18.78 4.91 -9.33
N ASN A 44 -19.95 5.53 -9.15
CA ASN A 44 -20.82 5.23 -8.02
C ASN A 44 -21.71 4.00 -8.29
N SER A 45 -22.45 3.56 -7.27
CA SER A 45 -23.38 2.41 -7.36
C SER A 45 -24.50 2.56 -8.39
N LYS A 46 -24.77 3.77 -8.89
CA LYS A 46 -25.74 4.05 -9.95
C LYS A 46 -25.10 4.08 -11.34
N GLY A 47 -23.82 3.73 -11.47
CA GLY A 47 -23.07 3.74 -12.73
C GLY A 47 -22.65 5.11 -13.23
N LYS A 48 -22.81 6.18 -12.42
CA LYS A 48 -22.35 7.53 -12.81
C LYS A 48 -20.87 7.68 -12.49
N SER A 49 -20.09 8.08 -13.49
CA SER A 49 -18.65 8.29 -13.35
C SER A 49 -18.25 9.77 -13.32
N ARG A 50 -17.18 10.07 -12.59
CA ARG A 50 -16.38 11.29 -12.71
C ARG A 50 -14.91 10.91 -12.86
N SER A 51 -14.09 11.77 -13.46
CA SER A 51 -12.67 11.50 -13.59
C SER A 51 -11.80 12.69 -13.24
N ASN A 52 -10.67 12.42 -12.61
CA ASN A 52 -9.64 13.39 -12.27
C ASN A 52 -8.35 13.08 -13.03
N ALA A 53 -7.80 14.07 -13.72
CA ALA A 53 -6.45 13.98 -14.26
C ALA A 53 -5.48 14.55 -13.23
N MET A 54 -4.46 13.79 -12.87
CA MET A 54 -3.50 14.15 -11.83
C MET A 54 -2.08 14.00 -12.36
N MET A 55 -1.17 14.79 -11.79
CA MET A 55 0.26 14.56 -11.89
C MET A 55 0.79 14.31 -10.49
N SER A 56 1.67 13.33 -10.33
CA SER A 56 2.33 13.09 -9.06
C SER A 56 3.85 13.03 -9.21
N LYS A 57 4.54 13.41 -8.13
CA LYS A 57 5.95 13.18 -7.95
C LYS A 57 6.17 12.56 -6.58
N SER A 58 6.90 11.46 -6.53
CA SER A 58 7.41 10.88 -5.30
C SER A 58 8.94 10.94 -5.27
N MET A 59 9.48 10.99 -4.07
CA MET A 59 10.92 11.04 -3.81
C MET A 59 11.24 10.18 -2.59
N ASP A 60 12.52 9.80 -2.47
CA ASP A 60 13.05 9.17 -1.25
C ASP A 60 12.34 7.84 -0.96
N GLY A 61 12.19 6.99 -2.00
CA GLY A 61 11.49 5.71 -1.88
C GLY A 61 10.00 5.86 -1.54
N ASN A 62 9.37 6.91 -2.05
CA ASN A 62 7.96 7.28 -1.78
C ASN A 62 7.65 7.86 -0.39
N LYS A 63 8.66 8.07 0.48
CA LYS A 63 8.48 8.78 1.76
C LYS A 63 7.92 10.19 1.57
N LYS A 64 8.29 10.85 0.46
CA LYS A 64 7.75 12.17 0.09
C LYS A 64 6.94 12.05 -1.17
N GLN A 65 5.71 12.53 -1.17
CA GLN A 65 4.85 12.52 -2.35
C GLN A 65 4.02 13.79 -2.44
N ILE A 66 3.91 14.33 -3.65
CA ILE A 66 2.96 15.39 -3.97
C ILE A 66 2.12 15.00 -5.19
N ILE A 67 0.83 15.26 -5.10
CA ILE A 67 -0.16 14.99 -6.15
C ILE A 67 -0.87 16.30 -6.47
N TRP A 68 -0.90 16.69 -7.74
CA TRP A 68 -1.64 17.84 -8.25
C TRP A 68 -2.82 17.38 -9.09
N PHE A 69 -3.99 17.93 -8.81
CA PHE A 69 -5.19 17.76 -9.61
C PHE A 69 -5.18 18.79 -10.75
N LEU A 70 -5.13 18.31 -11.98
CA LEU A 70 -5.06 19.13 -13.19
C LEU A 70 -6.45 19.35 -13.81
N GLU A 71 -7.31 18.33 -13.72
CA GLU A 71 -8.68 18.34 -14.21
C GLU A 71 -9.60 17.52 -13.28
N PRO A 72 -10.92 17.80 -13.25
CA PRO A 72 -11.64 18.83 -14.01
C PRO A 72 -11.41 20.25 -13.44
N LYS A 73 -12.02 21.26 -14.06
CA LYS A 73 -11.90 22.68 -13.63
C LYS A 73 -12.19 22.90 -12.15
N ASP A 74 -13.17 22.17 -11.61
CA ASP A 74 -13.60 22.31 -10.21
C ASP A 74 -12.54 21.84 -9.20
N ASP A 75 -11.72 20.84 -9.57
CA ASP A 75 -10.64 20.32 -8.74
C ASP A 75 -9.25 20.87 -9.14
N LYS A 76 -9.18 21.62 -10.24
CA LYS A 76 -7.91 22.11 -10.79
C LYS A 76 -7.16 22.96 -9.77
N GLY A 77 -5.92 22.55 -9.49
CA GLY A 77 -5.03 23.21 -8.56
C GLY A 77 -5.15 22.74 -7.12
N VAL A 78 -6.07 21.82 -6.79
CA VAL A 78 -6.00 21.07 -5.54
C VAL A 78 -4.68 20.29 -5.53
N ALA A 79 -4.02 20.23 -4.37
CA ALA A 79 -2.79 19.45 -4.23
C ALA A 79 -2.75 18.74 -2.89
N PHE A 80 -2.30 17.49 -2.92
CA PHE A 80 -2.04 16.69 -1.73
C PHE A 80 -0.53 16.52 -1.54
N LEU A 81 -0.05 16.70 -0.32
CA LEU A 81 1.34 16.46 0.08
C LEU A 81 1.35 15.43 1.21
N LYS A 82 2.23 14.44 1.07
CA LYS A 82 2.58 13.46 2.09
C LYS A 82 4.09 13.52 2.35
N ILE A 83 4.47 13.53 3.62
CA ILE A 83 5.85 13.31 4.08
C ILE A 83 5.79 12.33 5.25
N GLU A 84 6.37 11.16 5.06
CA GLU A 84 6.52 10.13 6.09
C GLU A 84 7.75 10.41 6.94
N HIS A 85 7.65 10.12 8.24
CA HIS A 85 8.75 10.29 9.21
C HIS A 85 8.92 9.02 10.03
N ASP A 86 10.16 8.68 10.35
CA ASP A 86 10.47 7.46 11.10
C ASP A 86 10.26 7.66 12.62
N ASP A 87 10.36 8.90 13.13
CA ASP A 87 10.40 9.24 14.55
C ASP A 87 9.16 10.01 15.06
N LYS A 88 8.24 10.36 14.17
CA LYS A 88 7.04 11.16 14.50
C LYS A 88 5.90 10.88 13.52
N ASP A 89 4.72 11.43 13.81
CA ASP A 89 3.56 11.31 12.93
C ASP A 89 3.82 11.92 11.54
N ASP A 90 3.36 11.21 10.51
CA ASP A 90 3.37 11.67 9.12
C ASP A 90 2.70 13.03 8.93
N GLU A 91 3.24 13.78 7.96
CA GLU A 91 2.66 15.04 7.51
C GLU A 91 1.83 14.83 6.25
N MET A 92 0.51 14.92 6.42
CA MET A 92 -0.43 14.92 5.30
C MET A 92 -1.14 16.28 5.23
N ARG A 93 -1.08 16.92 4.06
CA ARG A 93 -1.63 18.27 3.84
C ARG A 93 -2.37 18.33 2.51
N MET A 94 -3.50 19.02 2.52
CA MET A 94 -4.30 19.33 1.34
C MET A 94 -4.33 20.83 1.10
N TRP A 95 -3.85 21.27 -0.05
CA TRP A 95 -4.03 22.63 -0.55
C TRP A 95 -5.36 22.74 -1.27
N LEU A 96 -6.19 23.69 -0.84
CA LEU A 96 -7.51 23.96 -1.39
C LEU A 96 -7.52 25.37 -2.00
N PRO A 97 -7.35 25.51 -3.34
CA PRO A 97 -7.20 26.81 -3.98
C PRO A 97 -8.44 27.71 -3.84
N ALA A 98 -9.64 27.12 -3.87
CA ALA A 98 -10.90 27.84 -3.69
C ALA A 98 -10.97 28.63 -2.36
N PHE A 99 -10.30 28.12 -1.33
CA PHE A 99 -10.26 28.76 0.00
C PHE A 99 -8.93 29.44 0.30
N LYS A 100 -7.93 29.31 -0.59
CA LYS A 100 -6.53 29.71 -0.35
C LYS A 100 -5.97 29.18 0.97
N LYS A 101 -6.30 27.93 1.32
CA LYS A 101 -5.95 27.33 2.62
C LYS A 101 -5.27 25.98 2.45
N VAL A 102 -4.32 25.71 3.35
CA VAL A 102 -3.76 24.39 3.57
C VAL A 102 -4.48 23.76 4.77
N ARG A 103 -5.03 22.55 4.58
CA ARG A 103 -5.65 21.76 5.63
C ARG A 103 -4.74 20.58 5.98
N ARG A 104 -4.43 20.42 7.27
CA ARG A 104 -3.74 19.22 7.78
C ARG A 104 -4.73 18.04 7.83
N ILE A 105 -4.28 16.87 7.40
CA ILE A 105 -4.95 15.60 7.64
C ILE A 105 -4.23 14.94 8.82
N SER A 106 -4.97 14.64 9.88
CA SER A 106 -4.40 13.99 11.07
C SER A 106 -4.20 12.51 10.80
N SER A 107 -3.19 11.89 11.41
CA SER A 107 -2.96 10.44 11.32
C SER A 107 -4.16 9.60 11.76
N LYS A 108 -5.03 10.13 12.64
CA LYS A 108 -6.31 9.47 13.02
C LYS A 108 -7.33 9.39 11.88
N LYS A 109 -7.13 10.18 10.82
CA LYS A 109 -8.01 10.26 9.64
C LYS A 109 -7.41 9.53 8.44
N LYS A 110 -6.37 8.72 8.63
CA LYS A 110 -5.73 8.06 7.50
C LYS A 110 -6.63 7.04 6.79
N GLY A 111 -7.58 6.45 7.51
CA GLY A 111 -8.63 5.60 6.95
C GLY A 111 -9.75 6.36 6.21
N ASP A 112 -9.77 7.70 6.27
CA ASP A 112 -10.75 8.49 5.52
C ASP A 112 -10.47 8.36 4.01
N ALA A 113 -11.55 8.35 3.22
CA ALA A 113 -11.48 8.33 1.76
C ALA A 113 -10.67 9.52 1.21
N PHE A 114 -9.69 9.21 0.36
CA PHE A 114 -8.96 10.16 -0.44
C PHE A 114 -9.87 10.70 -1.56
N MET A 115 -10.24 11.98 -1.45
CA MET A 115 -11.06 12.69 -2.44
C MET A 115 -12.41 12.02 -2.78
N GLY A 116 -12.96 11.25 -1.83
CA GLY A 116 -14.20 10.49 -2.04
C GLY A 116 -14.05 9.35 -3.06
N SER A 117 -12.84 8.80 -3.14
CA SER A 117 -12.55 7.54 -3.83
C SER A 117 -12.63 6.36 -2.86
N ASP A 118 -12.46 5.15 -3.38
CA ASP A 118 -12.32 3.93 -2.59
C ASP A 118 -10.91 3.78 -1.97
N LEU A 119 -9.95 4.64 -2.37
CA LEU A 119 -8.65 4.71 -1.71
C LEU A 119 -8.77 5.57 -0.45
N SER A 120 -8.11 5.15 0.61
CA SER A 120 -7.87 5.91 1.83
C SER A 120 -6.57 6.72 1.74
N TYR A 121 -6.32 7.63 2.68
CA TYR A 121 -5.00 8.26 2.79
C TYR A 121 -3.90 7.25 3.17
N GLU A 122 -4.26 6.20 3.92
CA GLU A 122 -3.36 5.12 4.29
C GLU A 122 -2.86 4.35 3.06
N ASP A 123 -3.67 4.18 2.02
CA ASP A 123 -3.25 3.51 0.77
C ASP A 123 -2.23 4.31 -0.05
N LEU A 124 -2.04 5.59 0.28
CA LEU A 124 -1.01 6.44 -0.30
C LEU A 124 0.31 6.40 0.49
N SER A 125 0.29 5.79 1.68
CA SER A 125 1.46 5.62 2.53
C SER A 125 2.22 4.34 2.23
N SER A 126 3.52 4.34 2.54
CA SER A 126 4.37 3.16 2.50
C SER A 126 4.01 2.23 3.65
N ARG A 127 4.23 0.93 3.47
CA ARG A 127 4.07 -0.08 4.52
C ARG A 127 5.44 -0.44 5.06
N ASP A 128 5.61 -0.40 6.37
CA ASP A 128 6.83 -0.87 7.02
C ASP A 128 6.74 -2.38 7.23
N LEU A 129 7.78 -3.11 6.81
CA LEU A 129 7.88 -4.56 6.98
C LEU A 129 7.72 -4.96 8.46
N GLU A 130 8.35 -4.24 9.38
CA GLU A 130 8.43 -4.58 10.80
C GLU A 130 7.15 -4.24 11.59
N GLU A 131 6.29 -3.37 11.05
CA GLU A 131 5.03 -2.98 11.68
C GLU A 131 3.88 -3.98 11.43
N ASN A 132 4.18 -5.12 10.80
CA ASN A 132 3.19 -6.12 10.42
C ASN A 132 3.61 -7.52 10.87
N GLU A 133 2.62 -8.40 11.04
CA GLU A 133 2.82 -9.84 11.18
C GLU A 133 2.39 -10.54 9.89
N TYR A 134 3.16 -11.55 9.48
CA TYR A 134 2.96 -12.24 8.20
C TYR A 134 2.75 -13.72 8.41
N LYS A 135 1.63 -14.22 7.91
CA LYS A 135 1.31 -15.64 7.90
C LYS A 135 1.21 -16.12 6.45
N ARG A 136 1.98 -17.15 6.11
CA ARG A 136 1.85 -17.83 4.83
C ARG A 136 0.59 -18.69 4.84
N LEU A 137 -0.24 -18.53 3.81
CA LEU A 137 -1.39 -19.36 3.51
C LEU A 137 -1.02 -20.35 2.38
N ASP A 138 -1.99 -21.16 1.95
CA ASP A 138 -1.80 -22.03 0.80
C ASP A 138 -1.57 -21.19 -0.46
N ASP A 139 -0.60 -21.60 -1.28
CA ASP A 139 -0.28 -20.96 -2.54
C ASP A 139 -1.46 -21.11 -3.52
N GLU A 140 -1.71 -20.09 -4.35
CA GLU A 140 -2.85 -20.05 -5.28
C GLU A 140 -2.39 -19.77 -6.71
N ILE A 141 -3.20 -20.17 -7.70
CA ILE A 141 -2.99 -19.80 -9.10
C ILE A 141 -3.89 -18.62 -9.43
N VAL A 142 -3.30 -17.44 -9.66
CA VAL A 142 -4.00 -16.21 -10.08
C VAL A 142 -3.63 -15.90 -11.52
N ASP A 143 -4.64 -15.80 -12.39
CA ASP A 143 -4.44 -15.52 -13.83
C ASP A 143 -3.39 -16.43 -14.51
N GLY A 144 -3.34 -17.70 -14.09
CA GLY A 144 -2.42 -18.71 -14.61
C GLY A 144 -0.98 -18.63 -14.06
N ARG A 145 -0.76 -17.93 -12.95
CA ARG A 145 0.55 -17.80 -12.29
C ARG A 145 0.49 -18.33 -10.87
N ASP A 146 1.50 -19.10 -10.47
CA ASP A 146 1.68 -19.52 -9.09
C ASP A 146 2.02 -18.29 -8.23
N CYS A 147 1.20 -18.05 -7.21
CA CYS A 147 1.30 -16.91 -6.29
C CYS A 147 1.43 -17.43 -4.85
N TYR A 148 2.35 -16.81 -4.10
CA TYR A 148 2.38 -16.98 -2.65
C TYR A 148 1.27 -16.16 -2.03
N VAL A 149 0.50 -16.76 -1.12
CA VAL A 149 -0.58 -16.02 -0.44
C VAL A 149 -0.14 -15.66 0.98
N LEU A 150 -0.13 -14.37 1.29
CA LEU A 150 0.24 -13.83 2.59
C LEU A 150 -0.96 -13.18 3.27
N GLU A 151 -1.28 -13.65 4.47
CA GLU A 151 -2.11 -12.91 5.42
C GLU A 151 -1.22 -11.96 6.21
N ILE A 152 -1.57 -10.67 6.19
CA ILE A 152 -0.80 -9.58 6.81
C ILE A 152 -1.68 -8.93 7.88
N LEU A 153 -1.21 -8.93 9.12
CA LEU A 153 -1.90 -8.36 10.27
C LEU A 153 -1.12 -7.14 10.75
N PRO A 154 -1.65 -5.91 10.56
CA PRO A 154 -1.00 -4.71 11.06
C PRO A 154 -0.91 -4.71 12.59
N LYS A 155 0.27 -4.40 13.12
CA LYS A 155 0.46 -4.19 14.56
C LYS A 155 -0.12 -2.84 14.99
N LYS A 156 -0.14 -2.57 16.30
CA LYS A 156 -0.70 -1.32 16.84
C LYS A 156 0.10 -0.10 16.40
N GLU A 157 1.41 -0.27 16.24
CA GLU A 157 2.38 0.74 15.84
C GLU A 157 2.10 1.26 14.44
N ALA A 158 1.68 0.37 13.53
CA ALA A 158 1.23 0.71 12.18
C ALA A 158 0.07 1.70 12.15
N LYS A 159 -0.66 1.86 13.27
CA LYS A 159 -1.87 2.69 13.41
C LYS A 159 -2.95 2.38 12.36
N SER A 160 -2.89 1.22 11.69
CA SER A 160 -3.67 0.91 10.49
C SER A 160 -5.17 0.98 10.73
N SER A 161 -5.90 1.42 9.70
CA SER A 161 -7.36 1.39 9.63
C SER A 161 -7.87 0.00 9.21
N TYR A 162 -6.98 -0.84 8.70
CA TYR A 162 -7.27 -2.20 8.28
C TYR A 162 -6.97 -3.17 9.42
N SER A 163 -7.87 -4.13 9.64
CA SER A 163 -7.60 -5.24 10.56
C SER A 163 -6.69 -6.30 9.94
N LYS A 164 -6.66 -6.37 8.61
CA LYS A 164 -5.99 -7.42 7.84
C LYS A 164 -5.86 -7.09 6.36
N HIS A 165 -4.80 -7.58 5.74
CA HIS A 165 -4.67 -7.71 4.29
C HIS A 165 -4.43 -9.16 3.90
N VAL A 166 -4.84 -9.52 2.68
CA VAL A 166 -4.39 -10.73 1.99
C VAL A 166 -3.71 -10.26 0.71
N SER A 167 -2.49 -10.72 0.47
CA SER A 167 -1.69 -10.37 -0.71
C SER A 167 -1.28 -11.63 -1.45
N TRP A 168 -1.21 -11.54 -2.78
CA TRP A 168 -0.77 -12.57 -3.72
C TRP A 168 0.53 -12.14 -4.42
#